data_AF-A0A2S1JQM8-F1
#
_entry.id   AF-A0A2S1JQM8-F1
#
_cell.length_a   1.000
_cell.length_b   1.000
_cell.length_c   1.000
_cell.angle_alpha   90.00
_cell.angle_beta   90.00
_cell.angle_gamma   90.00
#
_symmetry.space_group_name_H-M   'P 1'
#
loop_
_entity.id
_entity.type
_entity.pdbx_description
1 polymer ?
#
loop_
_entity_poly.entity_id
_entity_poly.type
_entity_poly.pdbx_seq_one_letter_code
_entity_poly.pdbx_strand_id
1 'polypeptide(L)'
;MKIRPGIVPLRSLLALGALVYLLLSGCDQRQEASQQEAANDAPGHQDWETIVEVLLHPRCLNCHQLEMPLINEGSPHVPRVERGPDDMGAGTMRCNNCHSNTNNPVTGAPGAPGWKMAPIELNWSQMSSAQICKLLTTPQDNGGRTLTGQLEFISENPLAIWGWHPGDSRQPVNIPHEKVVEAMKNWIAVGAPCPPEGNTD
;
A
#
# COMPACT_ATOMS: atom_id res chain seq x y z
N MET A 1 76.76 -1.71 -4.71
CA MET A 1 75.47 -2.22 -5.20
C MET A 1 74.35 -1.56 -4.38
N LYS A 2 73.75 -0.46 -4.87
CA LYS A 2 72.67 0.27 -4.16
C LYS A 2 71.36 0.01 -4.89
N ILE A 3 70.46 -0.74 -4.27
CA ILE A 3 69.10 -1.00 -4.75
C ILE A 3 68.29 0.29 -4.50
N ARG A 4 67.75 0.91 -5.56
CA ARG A 4 66.80 2.02 -5.43
C ARG A 4 65.38 1.44 -5.31
N PRO A 5 64.55 1.91 -4.35
CA PRO A 5 63.18 1.45 -4.20
C PRO A 5 62.30 2.07 -5.29
N GLY A 6 61.48 1.24 -5.95
CA GLY A 6 60.53 1.69 -6.95
C GLY A 6 59.39 2.49 -6.31
N ILE A 7 59.33 3.79 -6.59
CA ILE A 7 58.18 4.64 -6.28
C ILE A 7 57.10 4.32 -7.31
N VAL A 8 56.03 3.65 -6.90
CA VAL A 8 54.84 3.47 -7.74
C VAL A 8 54.11 4.81 -7.83
N PRO A 9 53.82 5.34 -9.03
CA PRO A 9 53.22 6.67 -9.18
C PRO A 9 51.76 6.67 -8.72
N LEU A 10 51.41 7.63 -7.86
CA LEU A 10 50.09 7.84 -7.24
C LEU A 10 48.92 7.86 -8.25
N ARG A 11 49.16 8.24 -9.51
CA ARG A 11 48.18 8.20 -10.61
C ARG A 11 47.74 6.79 -11.02
N SER A 12 48.60 5.78 -10.85
CA SER A 12 48.26 4.38 -11.16
C SER A 12 47.35 3.75 -10.11
N LEU A 13 47.45 4.20 -8.85
CA LEU A 13 46.57 3.78 -7.75
C LEU A 13 45.15 4.35 -7.89
N LEU A 14 45.02 5.60 -8.34
CA LEU A 14 43.72 6.24 -8.59
C LEU A 14 42.94 5.59 -9.76
N ALA A 15 43.64 5.22 -10.84
CA ALA A 15 43.03 4.56 -11.99
C ALA A 15 42.57 3.12 -11.67
N LEU A 16 43.34 2.37 -10.88
CA LEU A 16 42.92 1.05 -10.39
C LEU A 16 41.73 1.17 -9.43
N GLY A 17 41.73 2.17 -8.53
CA GLY A 17 40.63 2.41 -7.61
C GLY A 17 39.30 2.71 -8.31
N ALA A 18 39.32 3.55 -9.35
CA ALA A 18 38.13 3.87 -10.14
C ALA A 18 37.61 2.66 -10.94
N LEU A 19 38.50 1.84 -11.51
CA LEU A 19 38.10 0.65 -12.26
C LEU A 19 37.51 -0.44 -11.36
N VAL A 20 38.08 -0.66 -10.17
CA VAL A 20 37.54 -1.60 -9.17
C VAL A 20 36.18 -1.11 -8.65
N TYR A 21 36.01 0.19 -8.41
CA TYR A 21 34.73 0.76 -7.98
C TYR A 21 33.63 0.58 -9.03
N LEU A 22 33.93 0.84 -10.31
CA LEU A 22 33.00 0.62 -11.43
C LEU A 22 32.62 -0.85 -11.62
N LEU A 23 33.56 -1.78 -11.41
CA LEU A 23 33.29 -3.21 -11.49
C LEU A 23 32.42 -3.71 -10.32
N LEU A 24 32.65 -3.22 -9.10
CA LEU A 24 31.86 -3.57 -7.93
C LEU A 24 30.42 -3.04 -8.05
N SER A 25 30.23 -1.77 -8.43
CA SER A 25 28.89 -1.20 -8.63
C SER A 25 28.12 -1.89 -9.77
N GLY A 26 28.80 -2.35 -10.82
CA GLY A 26 28.15 -3.08 -11.91
C GLY A 26 27.68 -4.49 -11.55
N CYS A 27 28.29 -5.13 -10.55
CA CYS A 27 27.84 -6.43 -10.04
C CYS A 27 26.60 -6.30 -9.15
N ASP A 28 26.55 -5.29 -8.27
CA ASP A 28 25.39 -5.03 -7.42
C ASP A 28 24.13 -4.77 -8.26
N GLN A 29 24.21 -3.90 -9.26
CA GLN A 29 23.04 -3.58 -10.10
C GLN A 29 22.52 -4.77 -10.90
N ARG A 30 23.40 -5.69 -11.33
CA ARG A 30 22.95 -6.92 -12.01
C ARG A 30 22.28 -7.88 -11.05
N GLN A 31 22.78 -7.97 -9.82
CA GLN A 31 22.21 -8.83 -8.80
C GLN A 31 20.83 -8.32 -8.37
N GLU A 32 20.68 -7.01 -8.14
CA GLU A 32 19.38 -6.38 -7.88
C GLU A 32 18.39 -6.58 -9.04
N ALA A 33 18.81 -6.35 -10.30
CA ALA A 33 17.95 -6.55 -11.46
C ALA A 33 17.46 -8.01 -11.58
N SER A 34 18.35 -8.98 -11.35
CA SER A 34 17.99 -10.40 -11.38
C SER A 34 17.04 -10.81 -10.25
N GLN A 35 17.16 -10.20 -9.08
CA GLN A 35 16.26 -10.44 -7.94
C GLN A 35 14.88 -9.83 -8.18
N GLN A 36 14.83 -8.64 -8.78
CA GLN A 36 13.57 -8.00 -9.17
C GLN A 36 12.85 -8.79 -10.26
N GLU A 37 13.56 -9.27 -11.28
CA GLU A 37 12.98 -10.09 -12.36
C GLU A 37 12.40 -11.41 -11.80
N ALA A 38 13.14 -12.09 -10.93
CA ALA A 38 12.66 -13.29 -10.26
C ALA A 38 11.45 -13.04 -9.33
N ALA A 39 11.41 -11.87 -8.68
CA ALA A 39 10.27 -11.46 -7.86
C ALA A 39 9.03 -11.17 -8.71
N ASN A 40 9.21 -10.57 -9.88
CA ASN A 40 8.12 -10.26 -10.81
C ASN A 40 7.50 -11.52 -11.42
N ASP A 41 8.30 -12.59 -11.58
CA ASP A 41 7.85 -13.90 -12.08
C ASP A 41 7.26 -14.80 -10.98
N ALA A 42 7.28 -14.38 -9.72
CA ALA A 42 6.76 -15.17 -8.62
C ALA A 42 5.24 -15.41 -8.79
N PRO A 43 4.74 -16.63 -8.49
CA PRO A 43 3.30 -16.91 -8.54
C PRO A 43 2.49 -15.90 -7.71
N GLY A 44 1.44 -15.33 -8.31
CA GLY A 44 0.58 -14.35 -7.64
C GLY A 44 1.13 -12.92 -7.54
N HIS A 45 2.31 -12.63 -8.09
CA HIS A 45 2.86 -11.26 -8.09
C HIS A 45 1.94 -10.27 -8.80
N GLN A 46 1.46 -10.59 -10.01
CA GLN A 46 0.56 -9.71 -10.76
C GLN A 46 -0.81 -9.51 -10.07
N ASP A 47 -1.29 -10.56 -9.39
CA ASP A 47 -2.50 -10.44 -8.57
C ASP A 47 -2.24 -9.49 -7.38
N TRP A 48 -1.08 -9.59 -6.73
CA TRP A 48 -0.67 -8.68 -5.67
C TRP A 48 -0.56 -7.23 -6.14
N GLU A 49 0.07 -6.98 -7.30
CA GLU A 49 0.17 -5.63 -7.87
C GLU A 49 -1.23 -5.02 -8.12
N THR A 50 -2.16 -5.82 -8.64
CA THR A 50 -3.56 -5.41 -8.81
C THR A 50 -4.21 -5.06 -7.46
N ILE A 51 -3.96 -5.87 -6.42
CA ILE A 51 -4.52 -5.66 -5.08
C ILE A 51 -3.96 -4.37 -4.47
N VAL A 52 -2.63 -4.21 -4.45
CA VAL A 52 -1.98 -3.08 -3.77
C VAL A 52 -2.28 -1.75 -4.46
N GLU A 53 -2.44 -1.72 -5.78
CA GLU A 53 -2.90 -0.53 -6.51
C GLU A 53 -4.27 -0.06 -5.99
N VAL A 54 -5.22 -1.00 -5.78
CA VAL A 54 -6.53 -0.67 -5.21
C VAL A 54 -6.41 -0.20 -3.75
N LEU A 55 -5.61 -0.87 -2.92
CA LEU A 55 -5.45 -0.51 -1.51
C LEU A 55 -4.83 0.89 -1.31
N LEU A 56 -3.96 1.30 -2.23
CA LEU A 56 -3.34 2.62 -2.26
C LEU A 56 -4.21 3.68 -2.96
N HIS A 57 -5.27 3.28 -3.68
CA HIS A 57 -6.19 4.21 -4.30
C HIS A 57 -6.87 5.10 -3.24
N PRO A 58 -7.13 6.40 -3.52
CA PRO A 58 -7.73 7.32 -2.53
C PRO A 58 -9.05 6.84 -1.93
N ARG A 59 -9.82 6.00 -2.64
CA ARG A 59 -11.07 5.45 -2.09
C ARG A 59 -10.84 4.52 -0.89
N CYS A 60 -9.72 3.81 -0.85
CA CYS A 60 -9.31 2.97 0.27
C CYS A 60 -8.46 3.78 1.25
N LEU A 61 -7.37 4.39 0.74
CA LEU A 61 -6.37 5.05 1.57
C LEU A 61 -6.96 6.15 2.46
N ASN A 62 -8.01 6.86 2.00
CA ASN A 62 -8.65 7.92 2.79
C ASN A 62 -9.24 7.44 4.12
N CYS A 63 -9.64 6.17 4.22
CA CYS A 63 -10.18 5.57 5.45
C CYS A 63 -9.11 4.83 6.27
N HIS A 64 -8.02 4.42 5.61
CA HIS A 64 -6.89 3.68 6.17
C HIS A 64 -5.77 4.64 6.61
N GLN A 65 -6.08 5.48 7.61
CA GLN A 65 -5.22 6.54 8.13
C GLN A 65 -5.02 6.41 9.63
N LEU A 66 -3.94 6.93 10.21
CA LEU A 66 -3.70 6.83 11.66
C LEU A 66 -4.75 7.62 12.48
N GLU A 67 -4.84 8.94 12.27
CA GLU A 67 -5.55 9.84 13.20
C GLU A 67 -6.88 10.38 12.66
N MET A 68 -6.94 10.75 11.38
CA MET A 68 -8.11 11.36 10.77
C MET A 68 -8.28 10.89 9.32
N PRO A 69 -9.52 10.83 8.81
CA PRO A 69 -9.75 10.46 7.43
C PRO A 69 -9.28 11.57 6.49
N LEU A 70 -8.92 11.17 5.28
CA LEU A 70 -8.74 12.06 4.15
C LEU A 70 -10.01 12.05 3.29
N ILE A 71 -10.09 12.97 2.33
CA ILE A 71 -11.17 13.11 1.36
C ILE A 71 -10.57 13.39 -0.03
N ASN A 72 -11.38 13.21 -1.07
CA ASN A 72 -10.97 13.44 -2.46
C ASN A 72 -9.63 12.72 -2.74
N GLU A 73 -8.65 13.40 -3.35
CA GLU A 73 -7.34 12.86 -3.69
C GLU A 73 -6.32 13.00 -2.53
N GLY A 74 -6.77 12.82 -1.29
CA GLY A 74 -5.90 12.78 -0.09
C GLY A 74 -5.87 14.08 0.72
N SER A 75 -6.82 14.99 0.52
CA SER A 75 -6.93 16.19 1.37
C SER A 75 -7.48 15.84 2.75
N PRO A 76 -7.10 16.50 3.85
CA PRO A 76 -7.70 16.28 5.16
C PRO A 76 -9.22 16.48 5.14
N HIS A 77 -9.97 15.64 5.86
CA HIS A 77 -11.42 15.78 5.99
C HIS A 77 -11.82 17.15 6.57
N VAL A 78 -12.86 17.76 6.00
CA VAL A 78 -13.43 19.04 6.42
C VAL A 78 -14.93 18.88 6.71
N PRO A 79 -15.44 19.33 7.89
CA PRO A 79 -14.67 19.84 9.03
C PRO A 79 -13.74 18.75 9.59
N ARG A 80 -12.69 19.16 10.32
CA ARG A 80 -11.73 18.22 10.91
C ARG A 80 -12.47 17.28 11.87
N VAL A 81 -12.32 15.99 11.65
CA VAL A 81 -12.79 14.90 12.52
C VAL A 81 -11.60 14.01 12.86
N GLU A 82 -11.60 13.42 14.05
CA GLU A 82 -10.58 12.46 14.48
C GLU A 82 -11.22 11.08 14.61
N ARG A 83 -10.42 10.01 14.45
CA ARG A 83 -10.85 8.60 14.46
C ARG A 83 -11.80 8.24 15.60
N GLY A 84 -11.48 8.67 16.83
CA GLY A 84 -12.19 8.24 18.03
C GLY A 84 -11.88 6.78 18.42
N PRO A 85 -12.35 6.31 19.59
CA PRO A 85 -12.03 4.96 20.09
C PRO A 85 -12.74 3.81 19.35
N ASP A 86 -13.73 4.13 18.51
CA ASP A 86 -14.56 3.18 17.76
C ASP A 86 -14.59 3.48 16.25
N ASP A 87 -13.61 4.24 15.77
CA ASP A 87 -13.43 4.62 14.36
C ASP A 87 -14.55 5.50 13.76
N MET A 88 -15.43 6.04 14.61
CA MET A 88 -16.65 6.76 14.21
C MET A 88 -16.67 8.24 14.62
N GLY A 89 -15.51 8.85 14.87
CA GLY A 89 -15.41 10.25 15.27
C GLY A 89 -15.14 10.43 16.77
N ALA A 90 -14.66 11.60 17.18
CA ALA A 90 -14.43 11.92 18.60
C ALA A 90 -15.40 13.01 19.11
N GLY A 91 -15.79 12.92 20.38
CA GLY A 91 -16.67 13.89 21.02
C GLY A 91 -18.00 14.07 20.29
N THR A 92 -18.36 15.31 19.97
CA THR A 92 -19.59 15.65 19.21
C THR A 92 -19.42 15.51 17.69
N MET A 93 -18.19 15.35 17.19
CA MET A 93 -17.87 15.20 15.78
C MET A 93 -17.98 13.74 15.33
N ARG A 94 -19.16 13.16 15.51
CA ARG A 94 -19.47 11.76 15.15
C ARG A 94 -19.84 11.62 13.68
N CYS A 95 -19.33 10.59 13.01
CA CYS A 95 -19.53 10.40 11.57
C CYS A 95 -21.02 10.36 11.18
N ASN A 96 -21.85 9.68 11.96
CA ASN A 96 -23.28 9.51 11.72
C ASN A 96 -24.12 10.79 11.92
N ASN A 97 -23.54 11.88 12.43
CA ASN A 97 -24.22 13.17 12.46
C ASN A 97 -24.27 13.84 11.07
N CYS A 98 -23.38 13.45 10.15
CA CYS A 98 -23.29 14.02 8.80
C CYS A 98 -23.43 12.97 7.69
N HIS A 99 -22.91 11.77 7.91
CA HIS A 99 -22.91 10.67 6.94
C HIS A 99 -24.07 9.70 7.21
N SER A 100 -24.59 9.13 6.13
CA SER A 100 -25.75 8.21 6.17
C SER A 100 -25.42 6.87 5.50
N ASN A 101 -26.41 6.00 5.37
CA ASN A 101 -26.26 4.72 4.69
C ASN A 101 -26.13 4.85 3.16
N THR A 102 -26.30 6.05 2.59
CA THR A 102 -26.15 6.30 1.16
C THR A 102 -25.48 7.65 0.92
N ASN A 103 -24.90 7.83 -0.27
CA ASN A 103 -24.42 9.13 -0.73
C ASN A 103 -25.56 10.17 -0.68
N ASN A 104 -25.30 11.35 -0.14
CA ASN A 104 -26.26 12.44 -0.06
C ASN A 104 -26.06 13.40 -1.25
N PRO A 105 -27.01 13.48 -2.21
CA PRO A 105 -26.85 14.33 -3.40
C PRO A 105 -27.00 15.83 -3.10
N VAL A 106 -27.60 16.20 -1.96
CA VAL A 106 -27.82 17.61 -1.59
C VAL A 106 -26.60 18.20 -0.90
N THR A 107 -26.04 17.49 0.09
CA THR A 107 -24.86 17.96 0.83
C THR A 107 -23.54 17.53 0.19
N GLY A 108 -23.58 16.54 -0.70
CA GLY A 108 -22.39 15.88 -1.23
C GLY A 108 -21.73 14.92 -0.24
N ALA A 109 -22.25 14.75 0.98
CA ALA A 109 -21.67 13.86 1.98
C ALA A 109 -21.68 12.40 1.47
N PRO A 110 -20.54 11.68 1.53
CA PRO A 110 -20.51 10.26 1.19
C PRO A 110 -21.29 9.45 2.23
N GLY A 111 -21.74 8.26 1.85
CA GLY A 111 -22.41 7.37 2.78
C GLY A 111 -22.60 5.95 2.25
N ALA A 112 -22.48 5.00 3.16
CA ALA A 112 -22.72 3.57 2.97
C ALA A 112 -23.06 2.94 4.34
N PRO A 113 -23.76 1.79 4.38
CA PRO A 113 -24.04 1.10 5.63
C PRO A 113 -22.77 0.87 6.46
N GLY A 114 -22.78 1.35 7.71
CA GLY A 114 -21.65 1.19 8.63
C GLY A 114 -20.55 2.26 8.51
N TRP A 115 -20.79 3.40 7.86
CA TRP A 115 -19.79 4.44 7.58
C TRP A 115 -18.88 4.79 8.77
N LYS A 116 -17.60 4.42 8.65
CA LYS A 116 -16.55 4.62 9.68
C LYS A 116 -15.15 4.47 9.07
N MET A 117 -14.11 4.86 9.81
CA MET A 117 -12.73 4.59 9.40
C MET A 117 -12.40 3.10 9.47
N ALA A 118 -11.39 2.67 8.71
CA ALA A 118 -10.89 1.31 8.85
C ALA A 118 -10.23 1.13 10.22
N PRO A 119 -10.34 -0.03 10.89
CA PRO A 119 -9.71 -0.28 12.19
C PRO A 119 -8.22 0.06 12.19
N ILE A 120 -7.71 0.52 13.33
CA ILE A 120 -6.37 1.11 13.42
C ILE A 120 -5.26 0.12 13.06
N GLU A 121 -5.48 -1.17 13.29
CA GLU A 121 -4.58 -2.26 12.90
C GLU A 121 -4.45 -2.39 11.38
N LEU A 122 -5.37 -1.81 10.60
CA LEU A 122 -5.31 -1.74 9.15
C LEU A 122 -4.85 -0.37 8.65
N ASN A 123 -4.12 0.42 9.45
CA ASN A 123 -3.51 1.65 8.94
C ASN A 123 -2.29 1.32 8.05
N TRP A 124 -2.36 1.69 6.78
CA TRP A 124 -1.28 1.49 5.82
C TRP A 124 -0.86 2.76 5.07
N SER A 125 -1.23 3.95 5.56
CA SER A 125 -1.01 5.21 4.84
C SER A 125 0.45 5.58 4.55
N GLN A 126 1.40 4.91 5.19
CA GLN A 126 2.85 5.13 5.04
C GLN A 126 3.62 3.83 4.81
N MET A 127 2.93 2.76 4.39
CA MET A 127 3.54 1.45 4.18
C MET A 127 3.92 1.23 2.71
N SER A 128 5.05 0.56 2.48
CA SER A 128 5.44 0.02 1.17
C SER A 128 4.51 -1.11 0.74
N SER A 129 4.54 -1.47 -0.54
CA SER A 129 3.78 -2.63 -1.06
C SER A 129 4.05 -3.92 -0.27
N ALA A 130 5.32 -4.21 0.01
CA ALA A 130 5.72 -5.39 0.80
C ALA A 130 5.21 -5.31 2.25
N GLN A 131 5.25 -4.14 2.88
CA GLN A 131 4.75 -3.92 4.24
C GLN A 131 3.22 -4.10 4.32
N ILE A 132 2.47 -3.59 3.33
CA ILE A 132 1.02 -3.81 3.24
C ILE A 132 0.74 -5.30 3.10
N CYS A 133 1.42 -6.01 2.21
CA CYS A 133 1.26 -7.45 2.08
C CYS A 133 1.51 -8.17 3.41
N LYS A 134 2.62 -7.82 4.08
CA LYS A 134 3.01 -8.45 5.33
C LYS A 134 1.96 -8.21 6.42
N LEU A 135 1.41 -7.01 6.49
CA LEU A 135 0.31 -6.68 7.39
C LEU A 135 -0.90 -7.58 7.12
N LEU A 136 -1.39 -7.63 5.87
CA LEU A 136 -2.60 -8.40 5.52
C LEU A 136 -2.44 -9.90 5.73
N THR A 137 -1.22 -10.42 5.61
CA THR A 137 -0.89 -11.85 5.76
C THR A 137 -0.49 -12.25 7.18
N THR A 138 -0.37 -11.30 8.12
CA THR A 138 0.04 -11.57 9.50
C THR A 138 -1.10 -11.25 10.47
N PRO A 139 -1.89 -12.26 10.90
CA PRO A 139 -3.08 -12.04 11.74
C PRO A 139 -2.81 -11.29 13.04
N GLN A 140 -1.61 -11.41 13.60
CA GLN A 140 -1.24 -10.71 14.83
C GLN A 140 -1.16 -9.19 14.64
N ASP A 141 -0.86 -8.74 13.42
CA ASP A 141 -0.63 -7.32 13.10
C ASP A 141 -1.91 -6.67 12.53
N ASN A 142 -2.78 -7.43 11.89
CA ASN A 142 -4.00 -6.93 11.22
C ASN A 142 -5.28 -7.03 12.07
N GLY A 143 -5.17 -7.27 13.38
CA GLY A 143 -6.30 -7.42 14.29
C GLY A 143 -7.03 -8.76 14.17
N GLY A 144 -6.32 -9.85 13.84
CA GLY A 144 -6.83 -11.23 13.83
C GLY A 144 -7.57 -11.62 12.55
N ARG A 145 -7.46 -10.83 11.48
CA ARG A 145 -8.18 -11.05 10.23
C ARG A 145 -7.54 -12.17 9.42
N THR A 146 -8.38 -13.03 8.88
CA THR A 146 -7.98 -14.08 7.93
C THR A 146 -7.99 -13.56 6.50
N LEU A 147 -7.25 -14.20 5.60
CA LEU A 147 -7.28 -13.85 4.18
C LEU A 147 -8.69 -14.02 3.58
N THR A 148 -9.41 -15.08 3.96
CA THR A 148 -10.80 -15.29 3.53
C THR A 148 -11.74 -14.19 4.03
N GLY A 149 -11.60 -13.75 5.28
CA GLY A 149 -12.41 -12.65 5.80
C GLY A 149 -12.11 -11.31 5.14
N GLN A 150 -10.86 -11.08 4.73
CA GLN A 150 -10.47 -9.90 3.95
C GLN A 150 -11.06 -9.96 2.53
N LEU A 151 -11.04 -11.14 1.89
CA LEU A 151 -11.70 -11.37 0.60
C LEU A 151 -13.21 -11.12 0.69
N GLU A 152 -13.88 -11.65 1.73
CA GLU A 152 -15.31 -11.42 1.96
C GLU A 152 -15.59 -9.92 2.15
N PHE A 153 -14.77 -9.23 2.95
CA PHE A 153 -14.91 -7.79 3.15
C PHE A 153 -14.82 -7.00 1.84
N ILE A 154 -13.77 -7.22 1.03
CA ILE A 154 -13.64 -6.46 -0.22
C ILE A 154 -14.74 -6.82 -1.23
N SER A 155 -15.22 -8.07 -1.21
CA SER A 155 -16.17 -8.58 -2.19
C SER A 155 -17.61 -8.18 -1.89
N GLU A 156 -17.98 -8.08 -0.62
CA GLU A 156 -19.39 -8.01 -0.20
C GLU A 156 -19.70 -6.84 0.72
N ASN A 157 -18.71 -6.28 1.44
CA ASN A 157 -18.98 -5.25 2.41
C ASN A 157 -19.37 -3.93 1.72
N PRO A 158 -20.51 -3.30 2.09
CA PRO A 158 -20.93 -2.05 1.47
C PRO A 158 -19.92 -0.90 1.60
N LEU A 159 -19.09 -0.85 2.65
CA LEU A 159 -18.04 0.17 2.80
C LEU A 159 -16.90 -0.03 1.81
N ALA A 160 -16.51 -1.28 1.57
CA ALA A 160 -15.49 -1.57 0.57
C ALA A 160 -16.04 -1.27 -0.83
N ILE A 161 -17.23 -1.80 -1.16
CA ILE A 161 -17.90 -1.62 -2.45
C ILE A 161 -18.14 -0.14 -2.76
N TRP A 162 -18.33 0.72 -1.76
CA TRP A 162 -18.46 2.16 -1.94
C TRP A 162 -17.31 2.77 -2.75
N GLY A 163 -16.10 2.20 -2.71
CA GLY A 163 -14.96 2.68 -3.52
C GLY A 163 -15.23 2.67 -5.04
N TRP A 164 -16.13 1.80 -5.51
CA TRP A 164 -16.56 1.74 -6.91
C TRP A 164 -17.84 2.54 -7.19
N HIS A 165 -18.55 2.98 -6.14
CA HIS A 165 -19.76 3.79 -6.23
C HIS A 165 -19.72 5.03 -5.29
N PRO A 166 -18.72 5.92 -5.43
CA PRO A 166 -18.46 6.97 -4.44
C PRO A 166 -19.38 8.21 -4.54
N GLY A 167 -20.38 8.16 -5.43
CA GLY A 167 -21.27 9.26 -5.77
C GLY A 167 -20.71 10.17 -6.87
N ASP A 168 -21.58 11.03 -7.39
CA ASP A 168 -21.44 11.63 -8.73
C ASP A 168 -20.19 12.49 -8.98
N SER A 169 -19.58 13.06 -7.94
CA SER A 169 -18.41 13.95 -8.09
C SER A 169 -17.06 13.30 -7.81
N ARG A 170 -17.03 12.04 -7.32
CA ARG A 170 -15.79 11.37 -6.91
C ARG A 170 -15.40 10.33 -7.95
N GLN A 171 -14.09 10.25 -8.23
CA GLN A 171 -13.59 9.19 -9.09
C GLN A 171 -13.67 7.84 -8.38
N PRO A 172 -14.27 6.81 -9.02
CA PRO A 172 -14.24 5.45 -8.50
C PRO A 172 -12.83 4.87 -8.59
N VAL A 173 -12.59 3.74 -7.92
CA VAL A 173 -11.42 2.89 -8.18
C VAL A 173 -11.36 2.59 -9.68
N ASN A 174 -10.19 2.79 -10.28
CA ASN A 174 -9.93 2.60 -11.72
C ASN A 174 -9.95 1.12 -12.14
N ILE A 175 -9.51 0.22 -11.26
CA ILE A 175 -9.58 -1.23 -11.47
C ILE A 175 -11.01 -1.72 -11.18
N PRO A 176 -11.65 -2.49 -12.09
CA PRO A 176 -12.98 -3.04 -11.84
C PRO A 176 -13.04 -3.92 -10.58
N HIS A 177 -14.15 -3.86 -9.85
CA HIS A 177 -14.32 -4.56 -8.57
C HIS A 177 -14.15 -6.07 -8.71
N GLU A 178 -14.72 -6.66 -9.76
CA GLU A 178 -14.59 -8.08 -10.06
C GLU A 178 -13.13 -8.49 -10.31
N LYS A 179 -12.29 -7.58 -10.81
CA LYS A 179 -10.87 -7.85 -11.06
C LYS A 179 -10.05 -7.88 -9.80
N VAL A 180 -10.31 -7.00 -8.83
CA VAL A 180 -9.63 -7.10 -7.53
C VAL A 180 -10.09 -8.33 -6.73
N VAL A 181 -11.37 -8.70 -6.84
CA VAL A 181 -11.89 -9.93 -6.21
C VAL A 181 -11.27 -11.18 -6.82
N GLU A 182 -11.12 -11.22 -8.15
CA GLU A 182 -10.42 -12.29 -8.87
C GLU A 182 -8.94 -12.37 -8.46
N ALA A 183 -8.25 -11.23 -8.43
CA ALA A 183 -6.85 -11.14 -8.01
C ALA A 183 -6.66 -11.64 -6.57
N MET A 184 -7.50 -11.20 -5.63
CA MET A 184 -7.44 -11.70 -4.24
C MET A 184 -7.63 -13.21 -4.15
N LYS A 185 -8.57 -13.79 -4.92
CA LYS A 185 -8.76 -15.25 -4.94
C LYS A 185 -7.52 -15.99 -5.45
N ASN A 186 -6.95 -15.53 -6.55
CA ASN A 186 -5.77 -16.13 -7.16
C ASN A 186 -4.54 -16.02 -6.24
N TRP A 187 -4.29 -14.83 -5.72
CA TRP A 187 -3.21 -14.56 -4.77
C TRP A 187 -3.32 -15.44 -3.52
N ILE A 188 -4.51 -15.56 -2.93
CA ILE A 188 -4.76 -16.45 -1.79
C ILE A 188 -4.53 -17.93 -2.17
N ALA A 189 -4.96 -18.35 -3.37
CA ALA A 189 -4.85 -19.74 -3.82
C ALA A 189 -3.38 -20.22 -3.95
N VAL A 190 -2.45 -19.31 -4.26
CA VAL A 190 -1.01 -19.61 -4.31
C VAL A 190 -0.28 -19.36 -2.97
N GLY A 191 -1.02 -19.13 -1.88
CA GLY A 191 -0.47 -18.98 -0.54
C GLY A 191 -0.21 -17.54 -0.11
N ALA A 192 -0.77 -16.55 -0.81
CA ALA A 192 -0.64 -15.13 -0.53
C ALA A 192 0.82 -14.66 -0.35
N PRO A 193 1.73 -14.97 -1.30
CA PRO A 193 3.12 -14.58 -1.20
C PRO A 193 3.25 -13.05 -1.23
N CYS A 194 4.15 -12.53 -0.40
CA CYS A 194 4.51 -11.12 -0.41
C CYS A 194 5.69 -10.86 -1.34
N PRO A 195 5.71 -9.70 -2.03
CA PRO A 195 6.91 -9.28 -2.74
C PRO A 195 8.05 -9.05 -1.74
N PRO A 196 9.31 -9.11 -2.18
CA PRO A 196 10.43 -8.71 -1.35
C PRO A 196 10.29 -7.23 -0.96
N GLU A 197 10.88 -6.84 0.18
CA GLU A 197 11.03 -5.43 0.51
C GLU A 197 11.87 -4.76 -0.58
N GLY A 198 11.26 -3.82 -1.31
CA GLY A 198 11.98 -2.93 -2.21
C GLY A 198 12.63 -1.80 -1.40
N ASN A 199 13.78 -1.30 -1.85
CA ASN A 199 14.32 -0.06 -1.31
C ASN A 199 13.26 1.03 -1.50
N THR A 200 12.87 1.68 -0.41
CA THR A 200 12.02 2.87 -0.45
C THR A 200 12.85 4.00 -1.08
N ASP A 201 12.66 4.25 -2.37
CA ASP A 201 13.13 5.48 -3.01
C ASP A 201 12.23 6.67 -2.61
#